data_AF-A0A2U0I0M8-F1
#
_entry.id   AF-A0A2U0I0M8-F1
#
_cell.length_a   1.000
_cell.length_b   1.000
_cell.length_c   1.000
_cell.angle_alpha   90.00
_cell.angle_beta   90.00
_cell.angle_gamma   90.00
#
_symmetry.space_group_name_H-M   'P 1'
#
loop_
_entity.id
_entity.type
_entity.pdbx_description
1 polymer ?
#
loop_
_entity_poly.entity_id
_entity_poly.type
_entity_poly.pdbx_seq_one_letter_code
_entity_poly.pdbx_strand_id
1 'polypeptide(L)'
;MSQDSGLIIDWVSMPTYNTIMALATGAVLMSLARIGQQLFRKQHINPLGWSLNLGILGILLFTTGLHMTLTWPLAKYFPFDNIVFGEPTLALGVIALGLSFYFYKTRNQIASAVKPFQDVARVVWHIKYLLYGLGLALIAIGIAGVTYQLFAAPPEEPITGMFADYPMVEATFISLLWALTGVASILMPSVLKYFATGNTAMTSKVKISYSLLYGLGIVFLLFGAFNYFTHIGLIVNTMPN
;
A
#
# COMPACT_ATOMS: atom_id res chain seq x y z
N MET A 1 -4.14 14.61 43.07
CA MET A 1 -3.57 15.24 41.87
C MET A 1 -2.31 14.47 41.51
N SER A 2 -2.48 13.31 40.90
CA SER A 2 -1.39 12.59 40.25
C SER A 2 -1.10 13.32 38.96
N GLN A 3 0.12 13.82 38.79
CA GLN A 3 0.60 14.27 37.49
C GLN A 3 0.49 13.09 36.52
N ASP A 4 -0.42 13.20 35.54
CA ASP A 4 -0.38 12.36 34.36
C ASP A 4 0.96 12.64 33.68
N SER A 5 1.94 11.78 33.97
CA SER A 5 3.14 11.69 33.15
C SER A 5 2.68 11.27 31.77
N GLY A 6 2.57 12.25 30.86
CA GLY A 6 2.21 12.03 29.46
C GLY A 6 3.03 10.90 28.85
N LEU A 7 2.47 10.22 27.86
CA LEU A 7 3.06 9.04 27.24
C LEU A 7 4.49 9.32 26.75
N ILE A 8 5.52 8.90 27.48
CA ILE A 8 6.91 8.99 27.03
C ILE A 8 7.19 7.76 26.17
N ILE A 9 7.27 7.96 24.85
CA ILE A 9 7.56 6.89 23.89
C ILE A 9 9.09 6.75 23.77
N ASP A 10 9.60 5.53 23.98
CA ASP A 10 11.00 5.19 23.67
C ASP A 10 11.19 4.99 22.16
N TRP A 11 11.32 6.11 21.44
CA TRP A 11 11.53 6.15 20.00
C TRP A 11 12.77 5.39 19.52
N VAL A 12 13.77 5.17 20.38
CA VAL A 12 14.97 4.38 20.04
C VAL A 12 14.62 2.90 19.87
N SER A 13 13.60 2.43 20.60
CA SER A 13 13.14 1.04 20.56
C SER A 13 11.97 0.79 19.60
N MET A 14 11.49 1.83 18.90
CA MET A 14 10.28 1.79 18.05
C MET A 14 10.52 2.34 16.63
N PRO A 15 11.40 1.72 15.82
CA PRO A 15 11.59 2.14 14.44
C PRO A 15 10.34 1.85 13.60
N THR A 16 9.63 2.89 13.18
CA THR A 16 8.48 2.80 12.26
C THR A 16 8.70 3.68 11.03
N TYR A 17 8.19 3.23 9.88
CA TYR A 17 8.35 3.93 8.59
C TYR A 17 7.00 4.20 7.92
N ASN A 18 5.91 4.18 8.68
CA ASN A 18 4.54 4.20 8.18
C ASN A 18 4.24 5.42 7.29
N THR A 19 4.86 6.57 7.56
CA THR A 19 4.72 7.81 6.77
C THR A 19 5.15 7.59 5.31
N ILE A 20 6.42 7.23 5.09
CA ILE A 20 6.96 7.00 3.74
C ILE A 20 6.36 5.76 3.09
N MET A 21 6.07 4.72 3.88
CA MET A 21 5.42 3.49 3.39
C MET A 21 4.02 3.76 2.83
N ALA A 22 3.17 4.51 3.55
CA ALA A 22 1.84 4.85 3.10
C ALA A 22 1.89 5.71 1.82
N LEU A 23 2.78 6.71 1.80
CA LEU A 23 2.99 7.56 0.63
C LEU A 23 3.42 6.75 -0.60
N ALA A 24 4.44 5.89 -0.43
CA ALA A 24 4.94 5.05 -1.52
C ALA A 24 3.91 4.02 -1.98
N THR A 25 3.14 3.42 -1.06
CA THR A 25 2.03 2.52 -1.37
C THR A 25 0.99 3.21 -2.25
N GLY A 26 0.57 4.42 -1.86
CA GLY A 26 -0.35 5.23 -2.66
C GLY A 26 0.16 5.48 -4.07
N ALA A 27 1.43 5.89 -4.18
CA ALA A 27 2.09 6.12 -5.46
C ALA A 27 2.16 4.85 -6.32
N VAL A 28 2.45 3.67 -5.75
CA VAL A 28 2.47 2.39 -6.48
C VAL A 28 1.08 2.05 -7.01
N LEU A 29 0.03 2.12 -6.17
CA LEU A 29 -1.33 1.79 -6.59
C LEU A 29 -1.83 2.70 -7.71
N MET A 30 -1.60 4.01 -7.59
CA MET A 30 -1.90 4.97 -8.65
C MET A 30 -1.11 4.67 -9.93
N SER A 31 0.17 4.35 -9.81
CA SER A 31 1.03 4.01 -10.94
C SER A 31 0.53 2.78 -11.67
N LEU A 32 0.19 1.70 -10.96
CA LEU A 32 -0.35 0.47 -11.54
C LEU A 32 -1.69 0.71 -12.25
N ALA A 33 -2.58 1.50 -11.66
CA ALA A 33 -3.84 1.90 -12.30
C ALA A 33 -3.60 2.67 -13.61
N ARG A 34 -2.70 3.67 -13.58
CA ARG A 34 -2.37 4.49 -14.75
C ARG A 34 -1.66 3.70 -15.84
N ILE A 35 -0.73 2.81 -15.49
CA ILE A 35 -0.09 1.88 -16.44
C ILE A 35 -1.16 1.01 -17.10
N GLY A 36 -2.06 0.41 -16.33
CA GLY A 36 -3.19 -0.37 -16.87
C GLY A 36 -4.05 0.45 -17.84
N GLN A 37 -4.38 1.70 -17.50
CA GLN A 37 -5.11 2.61 -18.39
C GLN A 37 -4.33 2.93 -19.68
N GLN A 38 -3.03 3.20 -19.59
CA GLN A 38 -2.16 3.50 -20.73
C GLN A 38 -2.06 2.29 -21.66
N LEU A 39 -1.84 1.09 -21.10
CA LEU A 39 -1.86 -0.18 -21.83
C LEU A 39 -3.20 -0.44 -22.51
N PHE A 40 -4.32 -0.14 -21.84
CA PHE A 40 -5.66 -0.34 -22.38
C PHE A 40 -5.94 0.60 -23.56
N ARG A 41 -5.63 1.89 -23.39
CA ARG A 41 -5.86 2.93 -24.40
C ARG A 41 -4.81 2.97 -25.49
N LYS A 42 -3.69 2.26 -25.31
CA LYS A 42 -2.49 2.32 -26.16
C LYS A 42 -1.96 3.76 -26.31
N GLN A 43 -2.01 4.53 -25.22
CA GLN A 43 -1.62 5.93 -25.18
C GLN A 43 -0.51 6.13 -24.15
N HIS A 44 0.46 6.98 -24.48
CA HIS A 44 1.60 7.31 -23.60
C HIS A 44 2.35 6.06 -23.09
N ILE A 45 2.56 5.07 -23.96
CA ILE A 45 3.29 3.84 -23.63
C ILE A 45 4.77 4.19 -23.42
N ASN A 46 5.22 4.16 -22.16
CA ASN A 46 6.61 4.40 -21.78
C ASN A 46 7.07 3.39 -20.72
N PRO A 47 7.36 2.14 -21.11
CA PRO A 47 7.75 1.09 -20.17
C PRO A 47 9.04 1.39 -19.41
N LEU A 48 9.96 2.18 -20.00
CA LEU A 48 11.17 2.61 -19.31
C LEU A 48 10.85 3.55 -18.15
N GLY A 49 9.97 4.53 -18.36
CA GLY A 49 9.50 5.43 -17.30
C GLY A 49 8.73 4.68 -16.21
N TRP A 50 7.89 3.72 -16.59
CA TRP A 50 7.19 2.86 -15.63
C TRP A 50 8.15 2.03 -14.79
N SER A 51 9.18 1.48 -15.42
CA SER A 51 10.24 0.71 -14.76
C SER A 51 10.97 1.56 -13.72
N LEU A 52 11.44 2.75 -14.09
CA LEU A 52 12.14 3.65 -13.19
C LEU A 52 11.29 3.97 -11.95
N ASN A 53 10.04 4.39 -12.17
CA ASN A 53 9.11 4.76 -11.11
C ASN A 53 8.80 3.59 -10.16
N LEU A 54 8.44 2.42 -10.69
CA LEU A 54 8.17 1.24 -9.86
C LEU A 54 9.44 0.71 -9.17
N GLY A 55 10.61 0.91 -9.77
CA GLY A 55 11.89 0.54 -9.17
C GLY A 55 12.18 1.37 -7.93
N ILE A 56 12.08 2.70 -8.02
CA ILE A 56 12.30 3.60 -6.89
C ILE A 56 11.31 3.30 -5.75
N LEU A 57 10.02 3.24 -6.07
CA LEU A 57 8.97 2.96 -5.08
C LEU A 57 9.13 1.55 -4.48
N GLY A 58 9.50 0.57 -5.32
CA GLY A 58 9.73 -0.80 -4.90
C GLY A 58 10.91 -0.94 -3.94
N ILE A 59 12.02 -0.22 -4.17
CA ILE A 59 13.16 -0.18 -3.25
C ILE A 59 12.72 0.37 -1.89
N LEU A 60 12.04 1.52 -1.87
CA LEU A 60 11.56 2.14 -0.63
C LEU A 60 10.71 1.19 0.20
N LEU A 61 9.70 0.58 -0.42
CA LEU A 61 8.78 -0.34 0.25
C LEU A 61 9.48 -1.65 0.65
N PHE A 62 10.36 -2.18 -0.19
CA PHE A 62 11.12 -3.40 0.11
C PHE A 62 12.02 -3.19 1.32
N THR A 63 12.85 -2.14 1.36
CA THR A 63 13.82 -1.96 2.43
C THR A 63 13.16 -1.65 3.76
N THR A 64 12.17 -0.76 3.75
CA THR A 64 11.44 -0.38 4.97
C THR A 64 10.58 -1.54 5.47
N GLY A 65 9.88 -2.24 4.56
CA GLY A 65 9.04 -3.39 4.89
C GLY A 65 9.84 -4.58 5.39
N LEU A 66 10.98 -4.88 4.74
CA LEU A 66 11.89 -5.94 5.15
C LEU A 66 12.42 -5.71 6.57
N HIS A 67 12.84 -4.48 6.88
CA HIS A 67 13.30 -4.13 8.22
C HIS A 67 12.21 -4.45 9.26
N MET A 68 11.01 -3.86 9.12
CA MET A 68 9.90 -4.09 10.06
C MET A 68 9.52 -5.57 10.16
N THR A 69 9.49 -6.29 9.04
CA THR A 69 9.16 -7.72 9.00
C THR A 69 10.19 -8.58 9.74
N LEU A 70 11.48 -8.27 9.63
CA LEU A 70 12.53 -9.06 10.29
C LEU A 70 12.72 -8.70 11.76
N THR A 71 12.34 -7.48 12.16
CA THR A 71 12.56 -6.98 13.52
C THR A 71 11.32 -7.04 14.41
N TRP A 72 10.13 -7.38 13.89
CA TRP A 72 8.90 -7.37 14.70
C TRP A 72 8.98 -8.24 15.97
N PRO A 73 9.58 -9.45 15.99
CA PRO A 73 9.65 -10.24 17.22
C PRO A 73 10.55 -9.62 18.29
N LEU A 74 11.40 -8.68 17.89
CA LEU A 74 12.33 -7.96 18.76
C LEU A 74 11.77 -6.60 19.19
N ALA A 75 10.63 -6.17 18.64
CA ALA A 75 10.01 -4.90 18.98
C ALA A 75 9.42 -4.97 20.40
N LYS A 76 9.88 -4.07 21.27
CA LYS A 76 9.48 -4.01 22.68
C LYS A 76 8.05 -3.47 22.87
N TYR A 77 7.60 -2.63 21.93
CA TYR A 77 6.29 -1.98 21.95
C TYR A 77 5.64 -2.08 20.57
N PHE A 78 4.31 -2.26 20.53
CA PHE A 78 3.49 -2.35 19.32
C PHE A 78 4.03 -3.30 18.22
N PRO A 79 4.43 -4.55 18.53
CA PRO A 79 5.00 -5.48 17.54
C PRO A 79 4.03 -5.79 16.38
N PHE A 80 2.73 -5.63 16.61
CA PHE A 80 1.70 -5.83 15.58
C PHE A 80 1.78 -4.80 14.45
N ASP A 81 2.24 -3.57 14.69
CA ASP A 81 2.38 -2.55 13.64
C ASP A 81 3.39 -3.01 12.58
N ASN A 82 4.45 -3.68 13.01
CA ASN A 82 5.43 -4.24 12.10
C ASN A 82 4.88 -5.36 11.22
N ILE A 83 3.90 -6.12 11.72
CA ILE A 83 3.16 -7.11 10.91
C ILE A 83 2.21 -6.38 9.95
N VAL A 84 1.39 -5.47 10.48
CA VAL A 84 0.34 -4.77 9.72
C VAL A 84 0.91 -3.92 8.60
N PHE A 85 1.99 -3.18 8.84
CA PHE A 85 2.60 -2.30 7.85
C PHE A 85 3.78 -2.97 7.13
N GLY A 86 4.63 -3.70 7.84
CA GLY A 86 5.87 -4.25 7.29
C GLY A 86 5.63 -5.35 6.25
N GLU A 87 4.85 -6.38 6.56
CA GLU A 87 4.67 -7.53 5.66
C GLU A 87 3.94 -7.14 4.36
N PRO A 88 2.84 -6.38 4.39
CA PRO A 88 2.17 -5.95 3.16
C PRO A 88 3.02 -5.04 2.29
N THR A 89 3.76 -4.10 2.89
CA THR A 89 4.61 -3.17 2.14
C THR A 89 5.82 -3.88 1.55
N LEU A 90 6.42 -4.82 2.27
CA LEU A 90 7.46 -5.71 1.72
C LEU A 90 6.96 -6.44 0.48
N ALA A 91 5.79 -7.09 0.58
CA ALA A 91 5.21 -7.83 -0.54
C ALA A 91 4.90 -6.92 -1.73
N LEU A 92 4.32 -5.74 -1.50
CA LEU A 92 4.08 -4.75 -2.54
C LEU A 92 5.38 -4.26 -3.18
N GLY A 93 6.41 -4.03 -2.37
CA GLY A 93 7.76 -3.65 -2.82
C GLY A 93 8.38 -4.71 -3.74
N VAL A 94 8.30 -6.00 -3.37
CA VAL A 94 8.75 -7.11 -4.22
C VAL A 94 8.00 -7.14 -5.54
N ILE A 95 6.67 -6.97 -5.53
CA ILE A 95 5.86 -6.92 -6.76
C ILE A 95 6.28 -5.74 -7.64
N ALA A 96 6.44 -4.55 -7.06
CA ALA A 96 6.85 -3.34 -7.78
C ALA A 96 8.25 -3.50 -8.40
N LEU A 97 9.21 -4.07 -7.67
CA LEU A 97 10.54 -4.40 -8.18
C LEU A 97 10.51 -5.42 -9.32
N GLY A 98 9.71 -6.48 -9.17
CA GLY A 98 9.53 -7.49 -10.21
C GLY A 98 8.94 -6.89 -11.49
N LEU A 99 7.91 -6.05 -11.36
CA LEU A 99 7.32 -5.32 -12.49
C LEU A 99 8.28 -4.31 -13.09
N SER A 100 9.07 -3.62 -12.27
CA SER A 100 10.12 -2.70 -12.73
C SER A 100 11.12 -3.41 -13.64
N PHE A 101 11.65 -4.55 -13.18
CA PHE A 101 12.57 -5.37 -13.97
C PHE A 101 11.91 -5.89 -15.24
N TYR A 102 10.68 -6.39 -15.15
CA TYR A 102 9.92 -6.87 -16.30
C TYR A 102 9.74 -5.79 -17.37
N PHE A 103 9.28 -4.59 -16.99
CA PHE A 103 9.08 -3.49 -17.93
C PHE A 103 10.40 -3.01 -18.53
N TYR A 104 11.50 -2.99 -17.78
CA TYR A 104 12.81 -2.67 -18.33
C TYR A 104 13.25 -3.65 -19.41
N LYS A 105 13.12 -4.96 -19.14
CA LYS A 105 13.54 -6.02 -20.06
C LYS A 105 12.68 -6.10 -21.30
N THR A 106 11.37 -5.87 -21.17
CA THR A 106 10.40 -5.99 -22.27
C THR A 106 10.02 -4.66 -22.92
N ARG A 107 10.72 -3.56 -22.58
CA ARG A 107 10.35 -2.20 -22.98
C ARG A 107 10.08 -2.02 -24.48
N ASN A 108 10.94 -2.57 -25.33
CA ASN A 108 10.81 -2.45 -26.78
C ASN A 108 9.61 -3.26 -27.30
N GLN A 109 9.43 -4.47 -26.76
CA GLN A 109 8.34 -5.37 -27.12
C GLN A 109 6.98 -4.76 -26.77
N ILE A 110 6.84 -4.21 -25.57
CA ILE A 110 5.60 -3.56 -25.12
C ILE A 110 5.33 -2.29 -25.93
N ALA A 111 6.37 -1.49 -26.23
CA ALA A 111 6.22 -0.25 -26.99
C ALA A 111 5.75 -0.51 -28.43
N SER A 112 6.17 -1.60 -29.05
CA SER A 112 5.76 -1.98 -30.42
C SER A 112 4.56 -2.95 -30.47
N ALA A 113 4.00 -3.36 -29.34
CA ALA A 113 2.97 -4.39 -29.30
C ALA A 113 1.65 -3.90 -29.89
N VAL A 114 1.00 -4.76 -30.68
CA VAL A 114 -0.36 -4.50 -31.20
C VAL A 114 -1.38 -4.50 -30.06
N LYS A 115 -1.21 -5.36 -29.04
CA LYS A 115 -2.11 -5.49 -27.88
C LYS A 115 -1.29 -5.48 -26.58
N PRO A 116 -0.71 -4.32 -26.18
CA PRO A 116 0.25 -4.26 -25.09
C PRO A 116 -0.32 -4.72 -23.74
N PHE A 117 -1.60 -4.41 -23.43
CA PHE A 117 -2.24 -4.92 -22.22
C PHE A 117 -2.28 -6.45 -22.22
N GLN A 118 -2.74 -7.08 -23.32
CA GLN A 118 -2.83 -8.54 -23.38
C GLN A 118 -1.47 -9.20 -23.12
N ASP A 119 -0.40 -8.67 -23.71
CA ASP A 119 0.94 -9.23 -23.55
C ASP A 119 1.44 -9.10 -22.10
N VAL A 120 1.23 -7.94 -21.46
CA VAL A 120 1.56 -7.76 -20.03
C VAL A 120 0.70 -8.67 -19.15
N ALA A 121 -0.61 -8.74 -19.41
CA ALA A 121 -1.54 -9.51 -18.61
C ALA A 121 -1.25 -11.01 -18.64
N ARG A 122 -0.82 -11.56 -19.78
CA ARG A 122 -0.40 -12.97 -19.89
C ARG A 122 0.75 -13.31 -18.95
N VAL A 123 1.67 -12.37 -18.70
CA VAL A 123 2.80 -12.57 -17.80
C VAL A 123 2.38 -12.34 -16.34
N VAL A 124 1.81 -11.16 -16.05
CA VAL A 124 1.51 -10.73 -14.67
C VAL A 124 0.41 -11.59 -14.02
N TRP A 125 -0.48 -12.21 -14.79
CA TRP A 125 -1.48 -13.13 -14.25
C TRP A 125 -0.88 -14.32 -13.48
N HIS A 126 0.38 -14.70 -13.74
CA HIS A 126 1.00 -15.85 -13.05
C HIS A 126 1.24 -15.61 -11.55
N ILE A 127 1.33 -14.36 -11.09
CA ILE A 127 1.43 -14.03 -9.65
C ILE A 127 0.07 -14.04 -8.92
N LYS A 128 -1.00 -14.52 -9.56
CA LYS A 128 -2.37 -14.54 -9.00
C LYS A 128 -2.50 -15.11 -7.59
N TYR A 129 -1.78 -16.18 -7.27
CA TYR A 129 -1.90 -16.83 -5.95
C TYR A 129 -1.34 -15.94 -4.85
N LEU A 130 -0.25 -15.21 -5.14
CA LEU A 130 0.27 -14.19 -4.23
C LEU A 130 -0.76 -13.06 -4.04
N LEU A 131 -1.37 -12.57 -5.12
CA LEU A 131 -2.40 -11.53 -5.03
C LEU A 131 -3.65 -11.97 -4.24
N TYR A 132 -4.08 -13.22 -4.39
CA TYR A 132 -5.17 -13.78 -3.58
C TYR A 132 -4.76 -13.88 -2.10
N GLY A 133 -3.58 -14.43 -1.80
CA GLY A 133 -3.09 -14.57 -0.44
C GLY A 133 -2.93 -13.22 0.26
N LEU A 134 -2.27 -12.26 -0.39
CA LEU A 134 -2.15 -10.89 0.12
C LEU A 134 -3.52 -10.24 0.30
N GLY A 135 -4.44 -10.43 -0.65
CA GLY A 135 -5.77 -9.88 -0.56
C GLY A 135 -6.55 -10.38 0.67
N LEU A 136 -6.45 -11.68 0.96
CA LEU A 136 -7.04 -12.27 2.17
C LEU A 136 -6.35 -11.77 3.44
N ALA A 137 -5.02 -11.64 3.44
CA ALA A 137 -4.27 -11.09 4.58
C ALA A 137 -4.67 -9.65 4.88
N LEU A 138 -4.81 -8.80 3.86
CA LEU A 138 -5.23 -7.40 4.00
C LEU A 138 -6.66 -7.29 4.56
N ILE A 139 -7.58 -8.18 4.14
CA ILE A 139 -8.92 -8.26 4.72
C ILE A 139 -8.85 -8.68 6.18
N ALA A 140 -8.02 -9.68 6.51
CA ALA A 140 -7.83 -10.13 7.89
C ALA A 140 -7.25 -9.02 8.78
N ILE A 141 -6.30 -8.22 8.28
CA ILE A 141 -5.78 -7.02 8.95
C ILE A 141 -6.91 -6.02 9.19
N GLY A 142 -7.76 -5.76 8.18
CA GLY A 142 -8.92 -4.89 8.34
C GLY A 142 -9.85 -5.35 9.45
N ILE A 143 -10.19 -6.65 9.49
CA ILE A 143 -11.01 -7.25 10.55
C ILE A 143 -10.32 -7.11 11.91
N ALA A 144 -9.04 -7.47 12.00
CA ALA A 144 -8.26 -7.37 13.23
C ALA A 144 -8.21 -5.93 13.77
N GLY A 145 -8.09 -4.93 12.89
CA GLY A 145 -8.09 -3.52 13.28
C GLY A 145 -9.40 -3.08 13.95
N VAL A 146 -10.54 -3.62 13.52
CA VAL A 146 -11.83 -3.36 14.19
C VAL A 146 -11.95 -4.17 15.47
N THR A 147 -11.63 -5.47 15.42
CA THR A 147 -11.79 -6.40 16.54
C THR A 147 -10.92 -6.03 17.74
N TYR A 148 -9.67 -5.61 17.50
CA TYR A 148 -8.69 -5.29 18.54
C TYR A 148 -8.42 -3.79 18.66
N GLN A 149 -9.16 -2.94 17.95
CA GLN A 149 -9.02 -1.47 17.97
C GLN A 149 -7.57 -1.00 17.69
N LEU A 150 -6.87 -1.68 16.77
CA LEU A 150 -5.42 -1.51 16.56
C LEU A 150 -5.00 -0.12 16.06
N PHE A 151 -5.93 0.67 15.51
CA PHE A 151 -5.66 1.98 14.92
C PHE A 151 -6.34 3.14 15.67
N ALA A 152 -6.63 2.97 16.95
CA ALA A 152 -7.09 4.07 17.79
C ALA A 152 -5.92 5.06 17.99
N ALA A 153 -6.07 6.32 17.56
CA ALA A 153 -5.01 7.31 17.73
C ALA A 153 -4.82 7.71 19.21
N PRO A 154 -3.57 7.94 19.63
CA PRO A 154 -3.28 8.57 20.92
C PRO A 154 -3.86 10.00 20.96
N PRO A 155 -4.36 10.47 22.11
CA PRO A 155 -4.79 11.87 22.30
C PRO A 155 -3.74 12.93 21.92
N GLU A 156 -2.46 12.56 21.96
CA GLU A 156 -1.31 13.44 21.74
C GLU A 156 -1.05 13.76 20.25
N GLU A 157 -1.73 13.09 19.31
CA GLU A 157 -1.57 13.34 17.88
C GLU A 157 -2.33 14.62 17.42
N PRO A 158 -1.70 15.55 16.66
CA PRO A 158 -2.29 16.87 16.36
C PRO A 158 -3.62 16.87 15.58
N ILE A 159 -3.90 15.83 14.79
CA ILE A 159 -5.09 15.76 13.92
C ILE A 159 -6.02 14.63 14.37
N THR A 160 -5.46 13.45 14.49
CA THR A 160 -6.12 12.18 14.82
C THR A 160 -6.42 12.08 16.32
N GLY A 161 -5.59 12.69 17.18
CA GLY A 161 -5.85 12.83 18.62
C GLY A 161 -7.07 13.68 18.96
N MET A 162 -7.54 14.54 18.04
CA MET A 162 -8.83 15.24 18.21
C MET A 162 -10.04 14.27 18.19
N PHE A 163 -9.85 13.06 17.67
CA PHE A 163 -10.84 11.98 17.67
C PHE A 163 -10.51 10.89 18.68
N ALA A 164 -9.60 11.13 19.64
CA ALA A 164 -9.23 10.14 20.65
C ALA A 164 -10.40 9.68 21.53
N ASP A 165 -11.45 10.52 21.67
CA ASP A 165 -12.72 10.15 22.32
C ASP A 165 -13.64 9.27 21.44
N TYR A 166 -13.32 9.13 20.14
CA TYR A 166 -14.04 8.32 19.14
C TYR A 166 -13.12 7.30 18.44
N PRO A 167 -12.40 6.44 19.18
CA PRO A 167 -11.38 5.54 18.62
C PRO A 167 -11.95 4.56 17.58
N MET A 168 -13.24 4.26 17.65
CA MET A 168 -13.93 3.43 16.67
C MET A 168 -14.07 4.06 15.29
N VAL A 169 -14.09 5.39 15.16
CA VAL A 169 -14.25 6.06 13.85
C VAL A 169 -12.97 5.93 13.03
N GLU A 170 -11.83 6.17 13.65
CA GLU A 170 -10.52 6.07 13.00
C GLU A 170 -10.10 4.61 12.76
N ALA A 171 -10.32 3.74 13.77
CA ALA A 171 -10.10 2.31 13.62
C ALA A 171 -10.92 1.74 12.47
N THR A 172 -12.19 2.14 12.33
CA THR A 172 -13.04 1.69 11.21
C THR A 172 -12.57 2.24 9.87
N PHE A 173 -12.11 3.49 9.81
CA PHE A 173 -11.63 4.10 8.56
C PHE A 173 -10.38 3.40 8.02
N ILE A 174 -9.35 3.21 8.86
CA ILE A 174 -8.10 2.55 8.48
C ILE A 174 -8.34 1.06 8.21
N SER A 175 -9.16 0.39 9.03
CA SER A 175 -9.57 -0.99 8.77
C SER A 175 -10.30 -1.17 7.45
N LEU A 176 -11.20 -0.25 7.10
CA LEU A 176 -11.90 -0.27 5.82
C LEU A 176 -10.93 -0.08 4.66
N LEU A 177 -9.95 0.82 4.80
CA LEU A 177 -8.92 1.04 3.80
C LEU A 177 -8.11 -0.24 3.53
N TRP A 178 -7.70 -0.95 4.57
CA TRP A 178 -7.04 -2.26 4.45
C TRP A 178 -7.93 -3.30 3.76
N ALA A 179 -9.18 -3.46 4.20
CA ALA A 179 -10.11 -4.42 3.64
C ALA A 179 -10.40 -4.14 2.15
N LEU A 180 -10.63 -2.89 1.77
CA LEU A 180 -10.85 -2.49 0.38
C LEU A 180 -9.62 -2.72 -0.49
N THR A 181 -8.41 -2.52 0.06
CA THR A 181 -7.15 -2.86 -0.63
C THR A 181 -7.03 -4.35 -0.85
N GLY A 182 -7.45 -5.16 0.13
CA GLY A 182 -7.53 -6.60 -0.01
C GLY A 182 -8.50 -7.04 -1.10
N VAL A 183 -9.70 -6.44 -1.15
CA VAL A 183 -10.69 -6.67 -2.23
C VAL A 183 -10.10 -6.31 -3.59
N ALA A 184 -9.42 -5.17 -3.71
CA ALA A 184 -8.75 -4.76 -4.94
C ALA A 184 -7.70 -5.79 -5.39
N SER A 185 -6.91 -6.33 -4.46
CA SER A 185 -5.92 -7.38 -4.74
C SER A 185 -6.57 -8.68 -5.22
N ILE A 186 -7.70 -9.11 -4.61
CA ILE A 186 -8.44 -10.32 -5.02
C ILE A 186 -9.09 -10.15 -6.41
N LEU A 187 -9.59 -8.96 -6.73
CA LEU A 187 -10.19 -8.67 -8.02
C LEU A 187 -9.18 -8.64 -9.16
N MET A 188 -7.95 -8.17 -8.88
CA MET A 188 -6.92 -7.93 -9.88
C MET A 188 -6.59 -9.15 -10.75
N PRO A 189 -6.37 -10.36 -10.19
CA PRO A 189 -6.23 -11.56 -10.98
C PRO A 189 -7.34 -11.68 -12.05
N SER A 190 -8.62 -11.58 -11.67
CA SER A 190 -9.73 -11.78 -12.61
C SER A 190 -9.68 -10.81 -13.80
N VAL A 191 -9.23 -9.57 -13.56
CA VAL A 191 -9.01 -8.57 -14.61
C VAL A 191 -7.83 -8.96 -15.50
N LEU A 192 -6.71 -9.38 -14.93
CA LEU A 192 -5.55 -9.83 -15.69
C LEU A 192 -5.89 -11.05 -16.56
N LYS A 193 -6.61 -12.06 -16.04
CA LYS A 193 -7.07 -13.21 -16.83
C LYS A 193 -7.93 -12.78 -18.01
N TYR A 194 -8.87 -11.87 -17.77
CA TYR A 194 -9.79 -11.37 -18.79
C TYR A 194 -9.05 -10.75 -19.98
N PHE A 195 -8.02 -9.94 -19.72
CA PHE A 195 -7.18 -9.36 -20.78
C PHE A 195 -6.20 -10.36 -21.40
N ALA A 196 -5.66 -11.29 -20.62
CA ALA A 196 -4.75 -12.32 -21.11
C ALA A 196 -5.38 -13.20 -22.21
N THR A 197 -6.67 -13.49 -22.09
CA THR A 197 -7.45 -14.24 -23.11
C THR A 197 -7.80 -13.40 -24.35
N GLY A 198 -7.37 -12.15 -24.43
CA GLY A 198 -7.52 -11.30 -25.63
C GLY A 198 -8.79 -10.47 -25.68
N ASN A 199 -9.57 -10.43 -24.59
CA ASN A 199 -10.69 -9.52 -24.49
C ASN A 199 -10.21 -8.08 -24.34
N THR A 200 -10.97 -7.13 -24.90
CA THR A 200 -10.64 -5.69 -24.88
C THR A 200 -11.79 -4.82 -24.39
N ALA A 201 -12.90 -5.39 -23.95
CA ALA A 201 -14.06 -4.60 -23.54
C ALA A 201 -13.91 -4.05 -22.12
N MET A 202 -14.39 -2.83 -21.90
CA MET A 202 -14.39 -2.17 -20.61
C MET A 202 -15.60 -2.61 -19.77
N THR A 203 -15.50 -3.79 -19.14
CA THR A 203 -16.56 -4.34 -18.28
C THR A 203 -16.65 -3.60 -16.95
N SER A 204 -17.77 -3.73 -16.24
CA SER A 204 -17.95 -3.15 -14.90
C SER A 204 -16.85 -3.59 -13.92
N LYS A 205 -16.41 -4.84 -14.00
CA LYS A 205 -15.32 -5.38 -13.17
C LYS A 205 -14.00 -4.64 -13.41
N VAL A 206 -13.66 -4.36 -14.68
CA VAL A 206 -12.45 -3.59 -15.02
C VAL A 206 -12.55 -2.17 -14.49
N LYS A 207 -13.70 -1.51 -14.67
CA LYS A 207 -13.95 -0.15 -14.17
C LYS A 207 -13.81 -0.09 -12.64
N ILE A 208 -14.46 -1.01 -11.92
CA ILE A 208 -14.41 -1.10 -10.46
C ILE A 208 -12.96 -1.32 -10.00
N SER A 209 -12.24 -2.25 -10.62
CA SER A 209 -10.85 -2.53 -10.24
C SER A 209 -9.94 -1.33 -10.47
N TYR A 210 -10.11 -0.61 -11.58
CA TYR A 210 -9.38 0.64 -11.84
C TYR A 210 -9.72 1.71 -10.79
N SER A 211 -11.00 1.95 -10.53
CA SER A 211 -11.45 2.95 -9.56
C SER A 211 -10.98 2.64 -8.15
N LEU A 212 -11.00 1.36 -7.75
CA LEU A 212 -10.45 0.93 -6.47
C LEU A 212 -8.96 1.19 -6.38
N LEU A 213 -8.14 0.70 -7.33
CA LEU A 213 -6.68 0.91 -7.27
C LEU A 213 -6.33 2.40 -7.27
N TYR A 214 -6.94 3.18 -8.17
CA TYR A 214 -6.62 4.59 -8.30
C TYR A 214 -7.12 5.41 -7.09
N GLY A 215 -8.35 5.14 -6.62
CA GLY A 215 -8.95 5.81 -5.48
C GLY A 215 -8.22 5.49 -4.17
N LEU A 216 -7.96 4.20 -3.90
CA LEU A 216 -7.15 3.78 -2.76
C LEU A 216 -5.74 4.38 -2.84
N GLY A 217 -5.16 4.43 -4.03
CA GLY A 217 -3.86 5.07 -4.25
C GLY A 217 -3.85 6.55 -3.87
N ILE A 218 -4.89 7.31 -4.22
CA ILE A 218 -5.04 8.71 -3.80
C ILE A 218 -5.15 8.81 -2.27
N VAL A 219 -5.99 7.97 -1.66
CA VAL A 219 -6.21 7.98 -0.21
C VAL A 219 -4.90 7.70 0.53
N PHE A 220 -4.18 6.64 0.17
CA PHE A 220 -2.88 6.32 0.78
C PHE A 220 -1.82 7.41 0.55
N LEU A 221 -1.77 8.00 -0.65
CA LEU A 221 -0.80 9.05 -0.96
C LEU A 221 -1.04 10.28 -0.09
N LEU A 222 -2.28 10.75 -0.01
CA LEU A 222 -2.66 11.91 0.81
C LEU A 222 -2.52 11.62 2.30
N PHE A 223 -2.98 10.45 2.75
CA PHE A 223 -2.83 10.02 4.13
C PHE A 223 -1.36 9.93 4.54
N GLY A 224 -0.50 9.30 3.74
CA GLY A 224 0.94 9.25 3.99
C GLY A 224 1.60 10.62 4.01
N ALA A 225 1.17 11.54 3.14
CA ALA A 225 1.67 12.92 3.13
C ALA A 225 1.27 13.69 4.41
N PHE A 226 0.02 13.56 4.86
CA PHE A 226 -0.43 14.19 6.11
C PHE A 226 0.20 13.56 7.35
N ASN A 227 0.48 12.25 7.33
CA ASN A 227 1.11 11.58 8.46
C ASN A 227 2.51 12.09 8.78
N TYR A 228 3.21 12.74 7.85
CA TYR A 228 4.45 13.44 8.20
C TYR A 228 4.20 14.51 9.27
N PHE A 229 3.15 15.31 9.12
CA PHE A 229 2.81 16.34 10.11
C PHE A 229 2.42 15.71 11.45
N THR A 230 1.53 14.70 11.43
CA THR A 230 1.05 14.05 12.65
C THR A 230 2.17 13.34 13.41
N HIS A 231 3.01 12.55 12.73
CA HIS A 231 4.11 11.83 13.37
C HIS A 231 5.18 12.79 13.90
N ILE A 232 5.52 13.87 13.18
CA ILE A 232 6.45 14.88 13.69
C ILE A 232 5.88 15.52 14.96
N GLY A 233 4.60 15.90 14.96
CA GLY A 233 3.93 16.45 16.13
C GLY A 233 3.92 15.50 17.33
N LEU A 234 3.61 14.22 17.10
CA LEU A 234 3.65 13.18 18.13
C LEU A 234 5.03 13.06 18.76
N ILE A 235 6.09 13.03 17.94
CA ILE A 235 7.47 12.96 18.42
C ILE A 235 7.80 14.21 19.26
N VAL A 236 7.51 15.41 18.76
CA VAL A 236 7.78 16.66 19.47
C VAL A 236 7.05 16.74 20.81
N ASN A 237 5.81 16.26 20.88
CA ASN A 237 4.99 16.29 22.10
C ASN A 237 5.38 15.20 23.13
N THR A 238 6.14 14.18 22.72
CA THR A 238 6.51 13.02 23.57
C THR A 238 8.00 12.91 23.85
N MET A 239 8.84 13.75 23.23
CA MET A 239 10.26 13.84 23.54
C MET A 239 10.46 14.35 24.98
N PRO A 240 11.36 13.73 25.77
CA PRO A 240 11.76 14.29 27.05
C PRO A 240 12.38 15.68 26.84
N ASN A 241 11.94 16.66 27.64
CA ASN A 241 12.59 17.98 27.72
C ASN A 241 14.00 17.88 28.33
#